data_AF-A0A381YIF1-F1
#
_entry.id   AF-A0A381YIF1-F1
#
_cell.length_a   1.000
_cell.length_b   1.000
_cell.length_c   1.000
_cell.angle_alpha   90.00
_cell.angle_beta   90.00
_cell.angle_gamma   90.00
#
_symmetry.space_group_name_H-M   'P 1'
#
loop_
_entity.id
_entity.type
_entity.pdbx_description
1 polymer ?
#
loop_
_entity_poly.entity_id
_entity_poly.type
_entity_poly.pdbx_seq_one_letter_code
_entity_poly.pdbx_strand_id
1 'polypeptide(L)'
;MADPREQTNRLLEMIDDGQLDPMMAVTMCVKWMSEDDVAEMLDANELSERFDEDDEDYDELEDDGQPTWEQEWADFGEVYDDESTLID
;
A
#
# COMPACT_ATOMS: atom_id res chain seq x y z
N MET A 1 -20.35 -2.63 28.53
CA MET A 1 -19.46 -2.01 27.53
C MET A 1 -20.35 -1.64 26.37
N ALA A 2 -20.35 -0.38 25.94
CA ALA A 2 -21.11 0.00 24.74
C ALA A 2 -20.51 -0.70 23.52
N ASP A 3 -21.33 -1.11 22.57
CA ASP A 3 -20.85 -1.70 21.31
C ASP A 3 -20.06 -0.63 20.54
N PRO A 4 -18.79 -0.86 20.15
CA PRO A 4 -18.05 0.09 19.34
C PRO A 4 -18.81 0.56 18.10
N ARG A 5 -19.59 -0.32 17.46
CA ARG A 5 -20.42 0.05 16.29
C ARG A 5 -21.54 1.01 16.63
N GLU A 6 -22.11 0.92 17.83
CA GLU A 6 -23.15 1.84 18.30
C GLU A 6 -22.59 3.26 18.41
N GLN A 7 -21.35 3.40 18.90
CA GLN A 7 -20.70 4.71 19.01
C GLN A 7 -20.35 5.30 17.63
N THR A 8 -19.87 4.47 16.70
CA THR A 8 -19.61 4.89 15.31
C THR A 8 -20.90 5.38 14.63
N ASN A 9 -21.98 4.62 14.72
CA ASN A 9 -23.26 5.01 14.13
C ASN A 9 -23.78 6.31 14.73
N ARG A 10 -23.65 6.49 16.05
CA ARG A 10 -24.07 7.71 16.73
C ARG A 10 -23.34 8.94 16.21
N LEU A 11 -22.03 8.85 15.97
CA LEU A 11 -21.25 9.97 15.41
C LEU A 11 -21.72 10.31 13.99
N LEU A 12 -21.93 9.29 13.14
CA LEU A 12 -22.39 9.48 11.77
C LEU A 12 -23.79 10.11 11.72
N GLU A 13 -24.72 9.66 12.57
CA GLU A 13 -26.05 10.26 12.69
C GLU A 13 -25.98 11.74 13.10
N MET A 14 -25.08 12.12 14.02
CA MET A 14 -24.91 13.54 14.40
C MET A 14 -24.46 14.40 13.22
N ILE A 15 -23.63 13.84 12.33
CA ILE A 15 -23.16 14.52 11.12
C ILE A 15 -24.32 14.65 10.11
N ASP A 16 -25.03 13.54 9.85
CA ASP A 16 -26.13 13.49 8.89
C ASP A 16 -27.32 14.39 9.31
N ASP A 17 -27.62 14.46 10.60
CA ASP A 17 -28.66 15.34 11.16
C ASP A 17 -28.25 16.82 11.20
N GLY A 18 -27.01 17.14 10.80
CA GLY A 18 -26.45 18.50 10.83
C GLY A 18 -26.19 19.03 12.24
N GLN A 19 -26.19 18.16 13.26
CA GLN A 19 -25.85 18.52 14.64
C GLN A 19 -24.34 18.77 14.79
N LEU A 20 -23.53 18.14 13.94
CA LEU A 20 -22.08 18.27 13.91
C LEU A 20 -21.61 18.50 12.47
N ASP A 21 -20.81 19.54 12.26
CA ASP A 21 -20.18 19.78 10.97
C ASP A 21 -19.19 18.65 10.62
N PRO A 22 -19.22 18.09 9.39
CA PRO A 22 -18.34 16.99 8.99
C PRO A 22 -16.85 17.34 9.11
N MET A 23 -16.44 18.56 8.74
CA MET A 23 -15.05 18.99 8.85
C MET A 23 -14.60 19.10 10.30
N MET A 24 -15.50 19.55 11.19
CA MET A 24 -15.24 19.54 12.62
C MET A 24 -15.09 18.11 13.16
N ALA A 25 -15.93 17.16 12.72
CA ALA A 25 -15.80 15.75 13.10
C ALA A 25 -14.45 15.16 12.68
N VAL A 26 -14.05 15.34 11.43
CA VAL A 26 -12.75 14.90 10.91
C VAL A 26 -11.61 15.54 11.70
N THR A 27 -11.67 16.84 11.96
CA THR A 27 -10.63 17.56 12.72
C THR A 27 -10.50 17.02 14.15
N MET A 28 -11.62 16.67 14.80
CA MET A 28 -11.58 16.06 16.15
C MET A 28 -10.95 14.67 16.12
N CYS A 29 -11.31 13.83 15.13
CA CYS A 29 -10.74 12.51 14.98
C CYS A 29 -9.22 12.57 14.76
N VAL A 30 -8.76 13.38 13.80
CA VAL A 30 -7.33 13.50 13.48
C VAL A 30 -6.54 14.06 14.66
N LYS A 31 -7.09 15.01 15.42
CA LYS A 31 -6.44 15.54 16.64
C LYS A 31 -6.39 14.54 17.80
N TRP A 32 -7.24 13.52 17.78
CA TRP A 32 -7.28 12.49 18.82
C TRP A 32 -6.36 11.30 18.51
N MET A 33 -6.13 11.03 17.22
CA MET A 33 -5.19 10.02 16.74
C MET A 33 -3.75 10.38 17.13
N SER A 34 -2.89 9.37 17.31
CA SER A 34 -1.45 9.61 17.44
C SER A 34 -0.84 10.03 16.10
N GLU A 35 0.32 10.67 16.12
CA GLU A 35 1.03 11.04 14.89
C GLU A 35 1.36 9.81 14.03
N ASP A 36 1.68 8.68 14.67
CA ASP A 36 1.93 7.40 14.00
C ASP A 36 0.64 6.87 13.33
N ASP A 37 -0.50 6.88 14.01
CA ASP A 37 -1.78 6.47 13.43
C ASP A 37 -2.19 7.36 12.23
N VAL A 38 -1.87 8.66 12.30
CA VAL A 38 -2.14 9.60 11.19
C VAL A 38 -1.24 9.29 10.00
N ALA A 39 0.04 9.02 10.22
CA ALA A 39 0.97 8.64 9.15
C ALA A 39 0.53 7.34 8.46
N GLU A 40 0.18 6.29 9.24
CA GLU A 40 -0.32 5.02 8.69
C GLU A 40 -1.62 5.20 7.89
N MET A 41 -2.52 6.09 8.35
CA MET A 41 -3.76 6.40 7.63
C MET A 41 -3.51 7.13 6.31
N LEU A 42 -2.60 8.11 6.27
CA LEU A 42 -2.22 8.81 5.04
C LEU A 42 -1.55 7.84 4.06
N ASP A 43 -0.69 6.97 4.57
CA ASP A 43 0.01 5.95 3.80
C ASP A 43 -0.93 4.92 3.17
N ALA A 44 -1.89 4.41 3.94
CA ALA A 44 -2.84 3.40 3.47
C ALA A 44 -3.79 3.92 2.37
N ASN A 45 -3.89 5.24 2.22
CA ASN A 45 -4.70 5.90 1.18
C ASN A 45 -3.83 6.59 0.12
N GLU A 46 -2.52 6.34 0.10
CA GLU A 46 -1.57 6.94 -0.86
C GLU A 46 -1.62 8.49 -0.86
N LEU A 47 -1.88 9.10 0.30
CA LEU A 47 -1.96 10.56 0.51
C LEU A 47 -0.68 11.16 1.12
N SER A 48 0.29 10.32 1.46
CA SER A 48 1.56 10.70 2.06
C SER A 48 2.54 11.18 0.98
N GLU A 49 3.37 12.18 1.30
CA GLU A 49 4.33 12.81 0.36
C GLU A 49 5.25 11.79 -0.33
N ARG A 50 5.51 10.63 0.30
CA ARG A 50 6.32 9.56 -0.28
C ARG A 50 5.72 8.90 -1.53
N PHE A 51 4.43 9.15 -1.80
CA PHE A 51 3.70 8.65 -2.98
C PHE A 51 3.49 9.73 -4.04
N ASP A 52 3.97 10.95 -3.83
CA ASP A 52 3.89 11.99 -4.86
C ASP A 52 4.77 11.59 -6.05
N GLU A 53 4.16 11.44 -7.24
CA GLU A 53 4.79 10.98 -8.49
C GLU A 53 5.91 11.90 -9.05
N ASP A 54 6.29 12.95 -8.31
CA ASP A 54 7.38 13.88 -8.62
C ASP A 54 8.73 13.47 -7.98
N ASP A 55 8.83 12.35 -7.25
CA ASP A 55 10.11 11.69 -6.98
C ASP A 55 10.50 10.85 -8.21
N GLU A 56 10.93 11.56 -9.25
CA GLU A 56 11.70 11.03 -10.38
C GLU A 56 13.03 10.44 -9.85
N ASP A 57 13.00 9.24 -9.27
CA ASP A 57 14.18 8.36 -9.24
C ASP A 57 13.77 6.90 -9.49
N TYR A 58 13.17 6.72 -10.66
CA TYR A 58 13.07 5.46 -11.39
C TYR A 58 14.44 5.00 -11.95
N ASP A 59 15.55 5.32 -11.27
CA ASP A 59 16.93 5.03 -11.71
C ASP A 59 17.82 4.37 -10.63
N GLU A 60 17.27 3.95 -9.48
CA GLU A 60 17.96 2.97 -8.63
C GLU A 60 17.36 1.57 -8.87
N LEU A 61 17.90 0.90 -9.90
CA LEU A 61 18.09 -0.54 -9.82
C LEU A 61 18.94 -0.80 -8.57
N GLU A 62 18.31 -0.76 -7.39
CA GLU A 62 18.89 -1.32 -6.17
C GLU A 62 19.23 -2.76 -6.56
N ASP A 63 20.54 -3.05 -6.68
CA ASP A 63 21.06 -4.40 -6.68
C ASP A 63 20.74 -4.98 -5.30
N ASP A 64 19.49 -5.42 -5.13
CA ASP A 64 18.89 -6.01 -3.93
C ASP A 64 19.51 -7.38 -3.59
N GLY A 65 20.61 -7.72 -4.27
CA GLY A 65 21.28 -9.00 -4.19
C GLY A 65 20.45 -10.14 -4.78
N GLN A 66 19.29 -9.87 -5.38
CA GLN A 66 18.57 -10.88 -6.14
C GLN A 66 19.23 -11.06 -7.50
N PRO A 67 19.54 -12.31 -7.89
CA PRO A 67 19.99 -12.58 -9.24
C PRO A 67 18.93 -12.11 -10.23
N THR A 68 19.37 -11.68 -11.41
CA THR A 68 18.40 -11.42 -12.48
C THR A 68 17.61 -12.70 -12.78
N TRP A 69 16.38 -12.55 -13.26
CA TRP A 69 15.58 -13.70 -13.69
C TRP A 69 16.36 -14.60 -14.67
N GLU A 70 17.20 -14.03 -15.54
CA GLU A 70 18.10 -14.81 -16.43
C GLU A 70 19.10 -15.68 -15.66
N GLN A 71 19.71 -15.15 -14.60
CA GLN A 71 20.66 -15.88 -13.75
C GLN A 71 19.97 -16.98 -12.93
N GLU A 72 18.76 -16.73 -12.45
CA GLU A 72 17.97 -17.71 -11.69
C GLU A 72 17.54 -18.89 -12.59
N TRP A 73 17.15 -18.62 -13.83
CA TRP A 73 16.78 -19.64 -14.81
C TRP A 73 17.99 -20.46 -15.30
N ALA A 74 19.17 -19.83 -15.41
CA ALA A 74 20.41 -20.51 -15.76
C ALA A 74 20.83 -21.55 -14.71
N ASP A 75 20.50 -21.30 -13.43
CA ASP A 75 20.79 -22.22 -12.32
C ASP A 75 19.71 -23.32 -12.16
N PHE A 76 18.47 -23.05 -12.59
CA PHE A 76 17.33 -23.97 -12.38
C PHE A 76 17.22 -25.15 -13.37
N GLY A 77 17.73 -25.06 -14.61
CA GLY A 77 17.73 -26.25 -15.45
C GLY A 77 17.89 -26.03 -16.94
N GLU A 78 19.07 -26.45 -17.40
CA GLU A 78 19.31 -27.24 -18.62
C GLU A 78 18.68 -26.69 -19.90
N VAL A 79 19.56 -26.25 -20.80
CA VAL A 79 19.29 -26.20 -22.24
C VAL A 79 18.55 -27.48 -22.60
N TYR A 80 17.27 -27.38 -22.98
CA TYR A 80 16.63 -28.46 -23.71
C TYR A 80 17.43 -28.57 -25.02
N ASP A 81 18.39 -29.48 -25.04
CA ASP A 81 18.97 -29.98 -26.28
C ASP A 81 17.81 -30.66 -27.01
N ASP A 82 17.04 -29.88 -27.78
CA ASP A 82 16.22 -30.42 -28.84
C ASP A 82 17.18 -30.83 -29.98
N GLU A 83 18.02 -31.84 -29.70
CA GLU A 83 18.49 -32.73 -30.77
C GLU A 83 17.28 -33.57 -31.21
N SER A 84 16.42 -32.94 -32.02
CA SER A 84 15.57 -33.65 -32.97
C SER A 84 16.48 -34.53 -33.82
N THR A 85 16.58 -35.78 -33.44
CA THR A 85 17.10 -36.91 -34.20
C THR A 85 16.78 -36.79 -35.69
N LEU A 86 17.76 -36.36 -36.49
CA LEU A 86 17.76 -36.64 -37.92
C LEU A 86 18.25 -38.07 -38.09
N ILE A 87 17.27 -38.93 -38.35
CA ILE A 87 17.41 -40.31 -38.83
C ILE A 87 18.14 -40.26 -40.19
N ASP A 88 19.26 -40.98 -40.31
CA ASP A 88 19.76 -41.54 -41.58
C ASP A 88 19.51 -43.06 -41.60
#